data_AF-A0A661M863-F1
#
_entry.id   AF-A0A661M863-F1
#
_cell.length_a   1.000
_cell.length_b   1.000
_cell.length_c   1.000
_cell.angle_alpha   90.00
_cell.angle_beta   90.00
_cell.angle_gamma   90.00
#
_symmetry.space_group_name_H-M   'P 1'
#
loop_
_entity.id
_entity.type
_entity.pdbx_description
1 polymer ?
#
loop_
_entity_poly.entity_id
_entity_poly.type
_entity_poly.pdbx_seq_one_letter_code
_entity_poly.pdbx_strand_id
1 'polypeptide(L)'
;MVRVTCLGGVGTVTGSSYLVETPGGKRLLVDCGLFQGGRQIESRNWEPWGFSPSELEAVFLTHAHIDHSGRLPKLVKDGYRGTIYTSPPTAELCEIMLLDSGHIQEMDAEWQTRKNRRNGKPDVLPLYTVEDAQATLPHFRPVERDQVIEIEPGVKLRLRNAGHILGSSILELWIKEKGDKTKLVFSGDLGRKNQLIVKDPHEIFDADYLFVESTYGDRKHKSFDDSKAELLEAINYSY
;
A
#
# COMPACT_ATOMS: atom_id res chain seq x y z
N MET A 1 11.77 11.90 -19.60
CA MET A 1 10.41 11.32 -19.63
C MET A 1 10.13 10.60 -18.33
N VAL A 2 8.94 10.79 -17.76
CA VAL A 2 8.48 10.05 -16.57
C VAL A 2 8.13 8.63 -16.97
N ARG A 3 8.58 7.63 -16.21
CA ARG A 3 8.26 6.22 -16.42
C ARG A 3 7.60 5.66 -15.16
N VAL A 4 6.50 4.92 -15.33
CA VAL A 4 5.84 4.19 -14.24
C VAL A 4 5.93 2.70 -14.54
N THR A 5 6.55 1.95 -13.64
CA THR A 5 6.67 0.49 -13.71
C THR A 5 5.75 -0.11 -12.66
N CYS A 6 4.81 -0.95 -13.10
CA CYS A 6 3.89 -1.63 -12.19
C CYS A 6 4.53 -2.92 -11.66
N LEU A 7 4.87 -2.94 -10.38
CA LEU A 7 5.56 -4.06 -9.73
C LEU A 7 4.57 -5.04 -9.06
N GLY A 8 3.37 -4.57 -8.74
CA GLY A 8 2.28 -5.38 -8.20
C GLY A 8 0.93 -4.64 -8.27
N GLY A 9 -0.16 -5.30 -7.87
CA GLY A 9 -1.52 -4.77 -8.03
C GLY A 9 -2.05 -4.72 -9.48
N VAL A 10 -1.37 -5.39 -10.43
CA VAL A 10 -1.81 -5.50 -11.83
C VAL A 10 -2.18 -6.93 -12.16
N GLY A 11 -3.40 -7.13 -12.64
CA GLY A 11 -3.97 -8.47 -12.86
C GLY A 11 -4.22 -9.25 -11.57
N THR A 12 -4.11 -8.60 -10.41
CA THR A 12 -4.35 -9.13 -9.07
C THR A 12 -4.76 -7.99 -8.14
N VAL A 13 -5.46 -8.29 -7.05
CA VAL A 13 -5.90 -7.29 -6.05
C VAL A 13 -4.76 -6.92 -5.10
N THR A 14 -3.92 -7.88 -4.72
CA THR A 14 -2.96 -7.70 -3.63
C THR A 14 -1.57 -7.31 -4.12
N GLY A 15 -0.77 -6.72 -3.22
CA GLY A 15 0.63 -6.43 -3.46
C GLY A 15 0.86 -5.14 -4.24
N SER A 16 -0.01 -4.14 -4.03
CA SER A 16 0.07 -2.83 -4.69
C SER A 16 1.49 -2.26 -4.57
N SER A 17 2.09 -1.93 -5.71
CA SER A 17 3.40 -1.29 -5.76
C SER A 17 3.72 -0.75 -7.16
N TYR A 18 4.00 0.55 -7.23
CA TYR A 18 4.32 1.26 -8.47
C TYR A 18 5.63 2.03 -8.33
N LEU A 19 6.60 1.72 -9.18
CA LEU A 19 7.87 2.45 -9.24
C LEU A 19 7.73 3.61 -10.23
N VAL A 20 7.86 4.83 -9.74
CA VAL A 20 7.84 6.06 -10.54
C VAL A 20 9.26 6.56 -10.69
N GLU A 21 9.73 6.60 -11.92
CA GLU A 21 11.05 7.11 -12.28
C GLU A 21 10.91 8.46 -12.94
N THR A 22 11.54 9.45 -12.32
CA THR A 22 11.60 10.79 -12.87
C THR A 22 12.63 10.84 -14.01
N PRO A 23 12.47 11.78 -14.95
CA PRO A 23 13.48 12.04 -15.98
C PRO A 23 14.88 12.34 -15.45
N GLY A 24 14.96 12.95 -14.27
CA GLY A 24 16.22 13.27 -13.58
C GLY A 24 16.88 12.07 -12.90
N GLY A 25 16.35 10.85 -13.06
CA GLY A 25 16.89 9.62 -12.50
C GLY A 25 16.40 9.28 -11.08
N LYS A 26 15.64 10.17 -10.44
CA LYS A 26 15.06 9.90 -9.11
C LYS A 26 14.03 8.79 -9.18
N ARG A 27 14.02 7.92 -8.17
CA ARG A 27 13.07 6.81 -8.04
C ARG A 27 12.19 6.99 -6.81
N LEU A 28 10.90 6.88 -7.03
CA LEU A 28 9.86 7.02 -6.02
C LEU A 28 8.99 5.76 -6.06
N LEU A 29 8.50 5.34 -4.90
CA LEU A 29 7.60 4.19 -4.81
C LEU A 29 6.23 4.65 -4.35
N VAL A 30 5.16 4.17 -4.99
CA VAL A 30 3.78 4.33 -4.51
C VAL A 30 3.28 2.97 -4.08
N ASP A 31 2.94 2.85 -2.79
CA ASP A 31 2.60 1.63 -2.08
C ASP A 31 3.70 0.54 -2.12
N CYS A 32 3.69 -0.30 -1.09
CA CYS A 32 4.61 -1.43 -0.94
C CYS A 32 3.88 -2.55 -0.19
N GLY A 33 2.87 -3.13 -0.84
CA GLY A 33 1.97 -4.08 -0.21
C GLY A 33 2.38 -5.54 -0.31
N LEU A 34 1.93 -6.39 0.61
CA LEU A 34 2.09 -7.84 0.52
C LEU A 34 1.15 -8.44 -0.53
N PHE A 35 1.67 -9.42 -1.26
CA PHE A 35 0.86 -10.32 -2.07
C PHE A 35 0.20 -11.36 -1.14
N GLN A 36 -1.14 -11.44 -1.15
CA GLN A 36 -1.92 -12.33 -0.28
C GLN A 36 -2.91 -13.20 -1.10
N GLY A 37 -3.18 -14.40 -0.62
CA GLY A 37 -4.27 -15.25 -1.12
C GLY A 37 -3.90 -16.73 -1.20
N GLY A 38 -2.86 -17.06 -1.97
CA GLY A 38 -2.39 -18.44 -2.10
C GLY A 38 -0.91 -18.53 -2.42
N ARG A 39 -0.34 -19.74 -2.28
CA ARG A 39 1.12 -19.98 -2.33
C ARG A 39 1.84 -19.36 -3.53
N GLN A 40 1.24 -19.39 -4.72
CA GLN A 40 1.84 -18.83 -5.94
C GLN A 40 1.89 -17.29 -5.92
N ILE A 41 0.88 -16.66 -5.33
CA ILE A 41 0.83 -15.20 -5.19
C ILE A 41 1.79 -14.78 -4.06
N GLU A 42 1.76 -15.50 -2.95
CA GLU A 42 2.60 -15.21 -1.78
C GLU A 42 4.10 -15.42 -2.04
N SER A 43 4.48 -16.33 -2.95
CA SER A 43 5.89 -16.50 -3.33
C SER A 43 6.50 -15.23 -3.94
N ARG A 44 5.68 -14.35 -4.54
CA ARG A 44 6.13 -13.06 -5.08
C ARG A 44 6.66 -12.10 -4.02
N ASN A 45 6.30 -12.29 -2.75
CA ASN A 45 6.87 -11.50 -1.66
C ASN A 45 8.38 -11.73 -1.48
N TRP A 46 8.89 -12.87 -1.95
CA TRP A 46 10.30 -13.27 -1.87
C TRP A 46 11.09 -12.97 -3.14
N GLU A 47 10.43 -12.53 -4.21
CA GLU A 47 11.08 -12.16 -5.46
C GLU A 47 11.92 -10.88 -5.27
N PRO A 48 13.02 -10.74 -6.03
CA PRO A 48 13.81 -9.51 -6.02
C PRO A 48 13.00 -8.31 -6.53
N TRP A 49 13.24 -7.13 -5.97
CA TRP A 49 12.46 -5.90 -6.20
C TRP A 49 12.45 -5.39 -7.65
N GLY A 50 13.43 -5.78 -8.47
CA GLY A 50 13.64 -5.20 -9.81
C GLY A 50 14.29 -3.81 -9.80
N PHE A 51 14.59 -3.27 -8.61
CA PHE A 51 15.35 -2.04 -8.37
C PHE A 51 16.15 -2.20 -7.06
N SER A 52 17.12 -1.32 -6.79
CA SER A 52 17.79 -1.31 -5.48
C SER A 52 17.00 -0.49 -4.45
N PRO A 53 16.60 -1.06 -3.29
CA PRO A 53 15.90 -0.31 -2.24
C PRO A 53 16.64 0.94 -1.77
N SER A 54 17.98 0.93 -1.79
CA SER A 54 18.81 2.08 -1.41
C SER A 54 18.76 3.25 -2.41
N GLU A 55 18.28 3.03 -3.63
CA GLU A 55 18.15 4.06 -4.68
C GLU A 55 16.78 4.76 -4.65
N LEU A 56 15.86 4.35 -3.76
CA LEU A 56 14.59 5.03 -3.58
C LEU A 56 14.77 6.31 -2.75
N GLU A 57 14.27 7.42 -3.28
CA GLU A 57 14.27 8.71 -2.57
C GLU A 57 13.14 8.77 -1.54
N ALA A 58 11.95 8.30 -1.93
CA ALA A 58 10.75 8.38 -1.11
C ALA A 58 9.77 7.25 -1.44
N VAL A 59 8.97 6.89 -0.44
CA VAL A 59 7.79 6.04 -0.59
C VAL A 59 6.56 6.87 -0.27
N PHE A 60 5.49 6.72 -1.03
CA PHE A 60 4.18 7.27 -0.74
C PHE A 60 3.23 6.12 -0.42
N LEU A 61 2.61 6.15 0.74
CA LEU A 61 1.64 5.14 1.14
C LEU A 61 0.23 5.73 1.12
N THR A 62 -0.65 5.11 0.33
CA THR A 62 -2.05 5.54 0.16
C THR A 62 -2.87 5.26 1.42
N HIS A 63 -2.75 4.07 2.01
CA HIS A 63 -3.48 3.66 3.20
C HIS A 63 -2.83 2.46 3.92
N ALA A 64 -3.35 2.10 5.09
CA ALA A 64 -2.67 1.22 6.03
C ALA A 64 -2.83 -0.29 5.74
N HIS A 65 -3.71 -0.71 4.83
CA HIS A 65 -3.93 -2.14 4.59
C HIS A 65 -2.64 -2.86 4.16
N ILE A 66 -2.52 -4.12 4.56
CA ILE A 66 -1.30 -4.92 4.41
C ILE A 66 -0.95 -5.19 2.95
N ASP A 67 -1.94 -5.26 2.07
CA ASP A 67 -1.77 -5.35 0.63
C ASP A 67 -1.36 -4.03 -0.05
N HIS A 68 -1.16 -2.96 0.73
CA HIS A 68 -0.54 -1.68 0.34
C HIS A 68 0.69 -1.30 1.18
N SER A 69 0.77 -1.71 2.45
CA SER A 69 1.83 -1.32 3.40
C SER A 69 2.73 -2.48 3.85
N GLY A 70 2.30 -3.73 3.68
CA GLY A 70 2.87 -4.89 4.36
C GLY A 70 4.28 -5.30 3.95
N ARG A 71 4.82 -4.81 2.82
CA ARG A 71 6.23 -5.05 2.44
C ARG A 71 7.17 -3.92 2.85
N LEU A 72 6.67 -2.85 3.50
CA LEU A 72 7.55 -1.77 4.01
C LEU A 72 8.63 -2.29 4.96
N PRO A 73 8.36 -3.21 5.91
CA PRO A 73 9.42 -3.78 6.76
C PRO A 73 10.50 -4.52 5.98
N LYS A 74 10.10 -5.31 4.99
CA LYS A 74 11.04 -5.95 4.07
C LYS A 74 11.87 -4.91 3.31
N LEU A 75 11.25 -3.84 2.82
CA LEU A 75 11.93 -2.79 2.06
C LEU A 75 13.02 -2.10 2.89
N VAL A 76 12.74 -1.77 4.16
CA VAL A 76 13.70 -1.19 5.10
C VAL A 76 14.82 -2.18 5.44
N LYS A 77 14.46 -3.43 5.74
CA LYS A 77 15.42 -4.52 5.96
C LYS A 77 16.39 -4.69 4.80
N ASP A 78 15.88 -4.62 3.57
CA ASP A 78 16.65 -4.80 2.33
C ASP A 78 17.48 -3.56 1.91
N GLY A 79 17.47 -2.49 2.72
CA GLY A 79 18.41 -1.37 2.56
C GLY A 79 17.77 -0.01 2.29
N TYR A 80 16.44 0.12 2.26
CA TYR A 80 15.80 1.42 2.15
C TYR A 80 16.03 2.26 3.41
N ARG A 81 16.34 3.55 3.22
CA ARG A 81 16.61 4.50 4.32
C ARG A 81 15.88 5.83 4.17
N GLY A 82 15.08 6.00 3.13
CA GLY A 82 14.37 7.25 2.83
C GLY A 82 13.14 7.48 3.69
N THR A 83 12.31 8.45 3.27
CA THR A 83 11.07 8.84 3.97
C THR A 83 9.82 8.20 3.36
N ILE A 84 8.94 7.68 4.23
CA ILE A 84 7.61 7.16 3.88
C ILE A 84 6.57 8.23 4.18
N TYR A 85 6.02 8.86 3.14
CA TYR A 85 5.00 9.89 3.26
C TYR A 85 3.60 9.28 3.25
N THR A 86 2.78 9.65 4.23
CA THR A 86 1.38 9.21 4.31
C THR A 86 0.55 10.15 5.19
N SER A 87 -0.74 9.90 5.35
CA SER A 87 -1.59 10.70 6.24
C SER A 87 -1.32 10.38 7.72
N PRO A 88 -1.59 11.31 8.67
CA PRO A 88 -1.38 11.03 10.09
C PRO A 88 -2.10 9.77 10.59
N PRO A 89 -3.41 9.55 10.30
CA PRO A 89 -4.07 8.34 10.75
C PRO A 89 -3.52 7.06 10.11
N THR A 90 -3.03 7.13 8.86
CA THR A 90 -2.39 5.97 8.23
C THR A 90 -1.08 5.62 8.90
N ALA A 91 -0.26 6.62 9.29
CA ALA A 91 0.98 6.36 10.01
C ALA A 91 0.73 5.65 11.35
N GLU A 92 -0.27 6.11 12.12
CA GLU A 92 -0.67 5.47 13.38
C GLU A 92 -1.22 4.06 13.18
N LEU A 93 -2.09 3.86 12.18
CA LEU A 93 -2.61 2.53 11.87
C LEU A 93 -1.48 1.57 11.43
N CYS A 94 -0.50 2.06 10.68
CA CYS A 94 0.64 1.25 10.25
C CYS A 94 1.50 0.78 11.42
N GLU A 95 1.61 1.53 12.52
CA GLU A 95 2.30 1.06 13.71
C GLU A 95 1.67 -0.24 14.22
N ILE A 96 0.35 -0.28 14.36
CA ILE A 96 -0.36 -1.46 14.85
C ILE A 96 -0.31 -2.60 13.81
N MET A 97 -0.66 -2.28 12.56
CA MET A 97 -0.81 -3.28 11.50
C MET A 97 0.51 -3.95 11.14
N LEU A 98 1.62 -3.21 11.07
CA LEU A 98 2.92 -3.77 10.68
C LEU A 98 3.52 -4.63 11.79
N LEU A 99 3.31 -4.28 13.07
CA LEU A 99 3.78 -5.09 14.20
C LEU A 99 3.01 -6.40 14.30
N ASP A 100 1.68 -6.36 14.19
CA ASP A 100 0.86 -7.57 14.13
C ASP A 100 1.25 -8.46 12.94
N SER A 101 1.45 -7.85 11.77
CA SER A 101 1.91 -8.58 10.59
C SER A 101 3.29 -9.22 10.78
N GLY A 102 4.24 -8.53 11.43
CA GLY A 102 5.53 -9.10 11.78
C GLY A 102 5.40 -10.31 12.71
N HIS A 103 4.52 -10.23 13.71
CA HIS A 103 4.25 -11.32 14.64
C HIS A 103 3.66 -12.55 13.92
N ILE A 104 2.70 -12.34 13.00
CA ILE A 104 2.13 -13.41 12.19
C ILE A 104 3.20 -14.08 11.32
N GLN A 105 4.08 -13.29 10.69
CA GLN A 105 5.17 -13.82 9.85
C GLN A 105 6.13 -14.72 10.66
N GLU A 106 6.51 -14.29 11.87
CA GLU A 106 7.34 -15.09 12.78
C GLU A 106 6.65 -16.39 13.19
N MET A 107 5.40 -16.31 13.62
CA MET A 107 4.61 -17.47 14.04
C MET A 107 4.48 -18.50 12.91
N ASP A 108 4.18 -18.04 11.69
CA ASP A 108 4.08 -18.91 10.52
C ASP A 108 5.42 -19.57 10.20
N ALA A 109 6.53 -18.82 10.24
CA ALA A 109 7.87 -19.35 10.02
C ALA A 109 8.26 -20.39 11.08
N GLU A 110 7.95 -20.16 12.35
CA GLU A 110 8.15 -21.12 13.43
C GLU A 110 7.33 -22.40 13.21
N TRP A 111 6.05 -22.25 12.87
CA TRP A 111 5.17 -23.39 12.65
C TRP A 111 5.66 -24.26 11.48
N GLN A 112 6.03 -23.63 10.36
CA GLN A 112 6.63 -24.33 9.22
C GLN A 112 7.96 -24.99 9.58
N THR A 113 8.81 -24.33 10.37
CA THR A 113 10.08 -24.88 10.86
C THR A 113 9.86 -26.15 11.68
N ARG A 114 8.93 -26.15 12.63
CA ARG A 114 8.60 -27.34 13.44
C ARG A 114 8.13 -28.50 12.55
N LYS A 115 7.34 -28.21 11.51
CA LYS A 115 6.89 -29.20 10.53
C LYS A 115 8.02 -29.70 9.63
N ASN A 116 8.94 -28.83 9.22
CA ASN A 116 10.09 -29.17 8.39
C ASN A 116 11.08 -30.07 9.11
N ARG A 117 11.41 -29.75 10.37
CA ARG A 117 12.32 -30.57 11.19
C ARG A 117 11.83 -32.00 11.36
N ARG A 118 10.51 -32.23 11.49
CA ARG A 118 9.91 -33.58 11.52
C ARG A 118 10.12 -34.38 10.23
N ASN A 119 10.39 -33.69 9.12
CA ASN A 119 10.61 -34.26 7.79
C ASN A 119 12.06 -34.12 7.31
N GLY A 120 13.01 -33.76 8.19
CA GLY A 120 14.42 -33.55 7.83
C GLY A 120 14.69 -32.38 6.88
N LYS A 121 13.77 -31.40 6.80
CA LYS A 121 13.88 -30.21 5.95
C LYS A 121 14.44 -29.01 6.75
N PRO A 122 15.05 -28.01 6.07
CA PRO A 122 15.62 -26.84 6.74
C PRO A 122 14.56 -25.96 7.39
N ASP A 123 15.02 -25.14 8.33
CA ASP A 123 14.22 -24.11 8.99
C ASP A 123 13.76 -23.05 7.98
N VAL A 124 12.61 -22.45 8.26
CA VAL A 124 12.00 -21.38 7.48
C VAL A 124 12.17 -20.08 8.24
N LEU A 125 12.68 -19.05 7.57
CA LEU A 125 12.77 -17.70 8.12
C LEU A 125 11.51 -16.89 7.75
N PRO A 126 11.06 -15.97 8.61
CA PRO A 126 9.98 -15.05 8.26
C PRO A 126 10.46 -14.04 7.21
N LEU A 127 9.51 -13.47 6.46
CA LEU A 127 9.82 -12.42 5.47
C LEU A 127 10.50 -11.21 6.15
N TYR A 128 9.97 -10.85 7.31
CA TYR A 128 10.48 -9.84 8.23
C TYR A 128 9.95 -10.16 9.65
N THR A 129 10.61 -9.65 10.67
CA THR A 129 10.27 -9.84 12.09
C THR A 129 9.47 -8.66 12.66
N VAL A 130 9.01 -8.78 13.91
CA VAL A 130 8.46 -7.64 14.66
C VAL A 130 9.51 -6.54 14.83
N GLU A 131 10.79 -6.90 15.02
CA GLU A 131 11.86 -5.90 15.09
C GLU A 131 12.05 -5.16 13.76
N ASP A 132 11.98 -5.88 12.62
CA ASP A 132 12.03 -5.26 11.29
C ASP A 132 10.85 -4.28 11.09
N ALA A 133 9.65 -4.63 11.58
CA ALA A 133 8.49 -3.74 11.54
C ALA A 133 8.67 -2.50 12.43
N GLN A 134 9.19 -2.66 13.65
CA GLN A 134 9.58 -1.55 14.54
C GLN A 134 10.61 -0.63 13.88
N ALA A 135 11.61 -1.19 13.20
CA ALA A 135 12.64 -0.43 12.49
C ALA A 135 12.09 0.41 11.32
N THR A 136 10.87 0.11 10.86
CA THR A 136 10.20 0.86 9.79
C THR A 136 9.53 2.14 10.29
N LEU A 137 9.06 2.15 11.55
CA LEU A 137 8.27 3.25 12.11
C LEU A 137 8.98 4.61 12.05
N PRO A 138 10.29 4.74 12.33
CA PRO A 138 11.02 6.02 12.23
C PRO A 138 11.07 6.62 10.82
N HIS A 139 10.79 5.83 9.77
CA HIS A 139 10.78 6.31 8.39
C HIS A 139 9.47 7.01 8.01
N PHE A 140 8.40 6.86 8.80
CA PHE A 140 7.13 7.51 8.52
C PHE A 140 7.19 9.01 8.78
N ARG A 141 6.77 9.78 7.77
CA ARG A 141 6.56 11.23 7.87
C ARG A 141 5.10 11.54 7.55
N PRO A 142 4.25 11.72 8.57
CA PRO A 142 2.87 12.08 8.35
C PRO A 142 2.78 13.47 7.70
N VAL A 143 1.89 13.61 6.73
CA VAL A 143 1.62 14.88 6.03
C VAL A 143 0.13 15.17 6.03
N GLU A 144 -0.21 16.42 6.32
CA GLU A 144 -1.60 16.86 6.31
C GLU A 144 -2.20 16.75 4.91
N ARG A 145 -3.46 16.34 4.87
CA ARG A 145 -4.22 16.28 3.62
C ARG A 145 -4.43 17.68 3.06
N ASP A 146 -4.69 17.73 1.75
CA ASP A 146 -4.99 18.93 0.98
C ASP A 146 -3.83 19.94 0.86
N GLN A 147 -2.70 19.70 1.53
CA GLN A 147 -1.48 20.49 1.41
C GLN A 147 -0.60 19.98 0.27
N VAL A 148 -0.09 20.92 -0.55
CA VAL A 148 0.92 20.60 -1.56
C VAL A 148 2.30 20.74 -0.92
N ILE A 149 3.06 19.66 -0.91
CA ILE A 149 4.40 19.61 -0.32
C ILE A 149 5.40 19.29 -1.42
N GLU A 150 6.48 20.06 -1.48
CA GLU A 150 7.65 19.75 -2.32
C GLU A 150 8.61 18.90 -1.50
N ILE A 151 8.76 17.63 -1.88
CA ILE A 151 9.64 16.69 -1.17
C ILE A 151 11.07 16.73 -1.70
N GLU A 152 11.22 17.10 -2.96
CA GLU A 152 12.45 17.08 -3.73
C GLU A 152 12.31 18.14 -4.84
N PRO A 153 13.40 18.78 -5.31
CA PRO A 153 13.32 19.74 -6.40
C PRO A 153 12.59 19.18 -7.61
N GLY A 154 11.45 19.78 -7.95
CA GLY A 154 10.61 19.38 -9.08
C GLY A 154 9.64 18.22 -8.80
N VAL A 155 9.55 17.71 -7.57
CA VAL A 155 8.58 16.67 -7.17
C VAL A 155 7.70 17.20 -6.05
N LYS A 156 6.41 17.36 -6.35
CA LYS A 156 5.40 17.79 -5.38
C LYS A 156 4.35 16.72 -5.20
N LEU A 157 3.88 16.56 -3.97
CA LEU A 157 2.79 15.65 -3.63
C LEU A 157 1.64 16.40 -2.96
N ARG A 158 0.44 15.82 -3.04
CA ARG A 158 -0.71 16.16 -2.21
C ARG A 158 -1.51 14.90 -1.93
N LEU A 159 -1.94 14.73 -0.69
CA LEU A 159 -2.86 13.66 -0.30
C LEU A 159 -4.29 14.21 -0.25
N ARG A 160 -5.23 13.50 -0.87
CA ARG A 160 -6.68 13.80 -0.84
C ARG A 160 -7.42 12.63 -0.20
N ASN A 161 -8.56 12.86 0.43
CA ASN A 161 -9.32 11.78 1.05
C ASN A 161 -9.79 10.75 0.00
N ALA A 162 -9.47 9.46 0.20
CA ALA A 162 -9.97 8.37 -0.65
C ALA A 162 -11.30 7.77 -0.14
N GLY A 163 -11.68 8.08 1.11
CA GLY A 163 -12.94 7.63 1.70
C GLY A 163 -13.06 6.13 1.93
N HIS A 164 -11.97 5.37 1.80
CA HIS A 164 -11.94 3.90 1.95
C HIS A 164 -11.84 3.46 3.41
N ILE A 165 -10.74 3.82 4.07
CA ILE A 165 -10.53 3.64 5.51
C ILE A 165 -10.08 4.96 6.14
N LEU A 166 -10.03 5.00 7.48
CA LEU A 166 -9.47 6.14 8.19
C LEU A 166 -8.02 6.38 7.72
N GLY A 167 -7.71 7.61 7.31
CA GLY A 167 -6.39 7.96 6.75
C GLY A 167 -6.20 7.65 5.27
N SER A 168 -7.07 6.84 4.64
CA SER A 168 -6.93 6.52 3.21
C SER A 168 -6.86 7.75 2.31
N SER A 169 -5.91 7.72 1.37
CA SER A 169 -5.56 8.88 0.58
C SER A 169 -5.33 8.57 -0.89
N ILE A 170 -5.95 9.39 -1.75
CA ILE A 170 -5.60 9.53 -3.17
C ILE A 170 -4.31 10.37 -3.21
N LEU A 171 -3.30 9.88 -3.90
CA LEU A 171 -2.03 10.58 -4.10
C LEU A 171 -2.06 11.36 -5.42
N GLU A 172 -1.93 12.68 -5.34
CA GLU A 172 -1.61 13.52 -6.49
C GLU A 172 -0.10 13.82 -6.49
N LEU A 173 0.61 13.46 -7.57
CA LEU A 173 2.05 13.63 -7.71
C LEU A 173 2.35 14.46 -8.95
N TRP A 174 2.97 15.63 -8.76
CA TRP A 174 3.45 16.48 -9.85
C TRP A 174 4.96 16.36 -10.00
N ILE A 175 5.40 16.04 -11.21
CA ILE A 175 6.80 15.95 -11.59
C ILE A 175 7.08 17.01 -12.64
N LYS A 176 8.04 17.90 -12.38
CA LYS A 176 8.44 18.98 -13.28
C LYS A 176 9.78 18.66 -13.94
N GLU A 177 9.86 18.82 -15.25
CA GLU A 177 11.10 18.70 -16.04
C GLU A 177 11.18 19.81 -17.08
N LYS A 178 12.29 20.58 -17.11
CA LYS A 178 12.63 21.56 -18.17
C LYS A 178 11.52 22.54 -18.61
N GLY A 179 10.47 22.73 -17.80
CA GLY A 179 9.33 23.60 -18.10
C GLY A 179 7.99 22.85 -18.11
N ASP A 180 8.00 21.58 -18.50
CA ASP A 180 6.83 20.71 -18.56
C ASP A 180 6.51 20.10 -17.20
N LYS A 181 5.21 19.94 -16.92
CA LYS A 181 4.68 19.42 -15.65
C LYS A 181 3.78 18.24 -15.98
N THR A 182 4.06 17.08 -15.39
CA THR A 182 3.20 15.89 -15.48
C THR A 182 2.57 15.63 -14.13
N LYS A 183 1.25 15.41 -14.11
CA LYS A 183 0.46 15.03 -12.94
C LYS A 183 0.06 13.56 -13.04
N LEU A 184 0.60 12.75 -12.13
CA LEU A 184 0.16 11.38 -11.90
C LEU A 184 -0.81 11.37 -10.72
N VAL A 185 -1.90 10.60 -10.83
CA VAL A 185 -2.85 10.39 -9.74
C VAL A 185 -2.97 8.90 -9.46
N PHE A 186 -2.74 8.50 -8.21
CA PHE A 186 -2.95 7.13 -7.75
C PHE A 186 -4.11 7.14 -6.77
N SER A 187 -5.19 6.42 -7.06
CA SER A 187 -6.38 6.43 -6.21
C SER A 187 -6.15 5.77 -4.85
N GLY A 188 -5.23 4.80 -4.79
CA GLY A 188 -5.30 3.75 -3.78
C GLY A 188 -6.63 3.02 -3.91
N ASP A 189 -7.15 2.53 -2.79
CA ASP A 189 -8.52 2.02 -2.72
C ASP A 189 -9.51 3.17 -2.51
N LEU A 190 -10.62 3.13 -3.22
CA LEU A 190 -11.67 4.14 -3.19
C LEU A 190 -12.89 3.63 -2.41
N GLY A 191 -13.28 4.38 -1.39
CA GLY A 191 -14.49 4.09 -0.66
C GLY A 191 -15.75 4.61 -1.35
N ARG A 192 -16.90 4.10 -0.90
CA ARG A 192 -18.21 4.58 -1.34
C ARG A 192 -18.59 5.87 -0.63
N LYS A 193 -19.45 6.68 -1.25
CA LYS A 193 -20.09 7.83 -0.61
C LYS A 193 -21.04 7.39 0.50
N ASN A 194 -21.31 8.28 1.46
CA ASN A 194 -22.23 8.11 2.59
C ASN A 194 -21.87 6.94 3.52
N GLN A 195 -20.57 6.72 3.76
CA GLN A 195 -20.10 5.80 4.77
C GLN A 195 -20.32 6.37 6.18
N LEU A 196 -20.55 5.50 7.16
CA LEU A 196 -20.84 5.93 8.54
C LEU A 196 -19.63 6.55 9.26
N ILE A 197 -18.43 6.03 8.99
CA ILE A 197 -17.21 6.31 9.77
C ILE A 197 -16.28 7.27 9.02
N VAL A 198 -16.23 7.17 7.69
CA VAL A 198 -15.28 7.90 6.84
C VAL A 198 -16.01 8.92 5.98
N LYS A 199 -15.37 10.06 5.73
CA LYS A 199 -15.88 11.09 4.82
C LYS A 199 -15.83 10.58 3.39
N ASP A 200 -16.71 11.12 2.54
CA ASP A 200 -16.76 10.83 1.12
C ASP A 200 -15.41 11.06 0.41
N PRO A 201 -15.06 10.23 -0.60
CA PRO A 201 -13.88 10.44 -1.42
C PRO A 201 -13.89 11.84 -2.04
N HIS A 202 -12.72 12.46 -2.08
CA HIS A 202 -12.53 13.77 -2.71
C HIS A 202 -12.54 13.61 -4.23
N GLU A 203 -13.18 14.56 -4.93
CA GLU A 203 -13.23 14.56 -6.39
C GLU A 203 -11.93 15.14 -6.97
N ILE A 204 -11.32 14.43 -7.92
CA ILE A 204 -10.13 14.86 -8.64
C ILE A 204 -10.56 15.34 -10.04
N PHE A 205 -10.28 16.59 -10.36
CA PHE A 205 -10.78 17.23 -11.59
C PHE A 205 -9.79 17.23 -12.76
N ASP A 206 -8.52 16.91 -12.51
CA ASP A 206 -7.46 16.89 -13.52
C ASP A 206 -6.41 15.81 -13.21
N ALA A 207 -5.91 15.15 -14.26
CA ALA A 207 -4.76 14.23 -14.22
C ALA A 207 -4.24 14.05 -15.66
N ASP A 208 -2.91 13.97 -15.83
CA ASP A 208 -2.34 13.54 -17.12
C ASP A 208 -2.37 12.01 -17.23
N TYR A 209 -2.14 11.33 -16.10
CA TYR A 209 -2.26 9.88 -15.96
C TYR A 209 -2.99 9.54 -14.65
N LEU A 210 -3.99 8.67 -14.75
CA LEU A 210 -4.79 8.19 -13.63
C LEU A 210 -4.59 6.68 -13.45
N PHE A 211 -4.11 6.29 -12.28
CA PHE A 211 -4.01 4.90 -11.82
C PHE A 211 -5.14 4.70 -10.82
N VAL A 212 -6.16 3.96 -11.25
CA VAL A 212 -7.37 3.71 -10.47
C VAL A 212 -7.51 2.23 -10.15
N GLU A 213 -7.92 1.93 -8.92
CA GLU A 213 -8.26 0.56 -8.54
C GLU A 213 -9.44 0.01 -9.37
N SER A 214 -9.57 -1.32 -9.40
CA SER A 214 -10.62 -1.99 -10.19
C SER A 214 -11.18 -3.22 -9.48
N THR A 215 -11.16 -3.24 -8.15
CA THR A 215 -11.52 -4.41 -7.32
C THR A 215 -12.91 -4.95 -7.62
N TYR A 216 -13.85 -4.06 -7.96
CA TYR A 216 -15.23 -4.38 -8.34
C TYR A 216 -15.58 -3.92 -9.76
N GLY A 217 -14.57 -3.81 -10.64
CA GLY A 217 -14.77 -3.31 -12.01
C GLY A 217 -15.68 -4.19 -12.89
N ASP A 218 -15.94 -5.42 -12.48
CA ASP A 218 -16.74 -6.41 -13.21
C ASP A 218 -18.22 -6.49 -12.78
N ARG A 219 -18.61 -5.81 -11.69
CA ARG A 219 -19.96 -5.93 -11.11
C ARG A 219 -20.49 -4.64 -10.49
N LYS A 220 -21.82 -4.56 -10.41
CA LYS A 220 -22.50 -3.50 -9.64
C LYS A 220 -22.68 -3.95 -8.20
N HIS A 221 -22.54 -3.01 -7.28
CA HIS A 221 -22.85 -3.26 -5.88
C HIS A 221 -24.35 -3.28 -5.63
N LYS A 222 -24.79 -4.17 -4.73
CA LYS A 222 -26.14 -4.13 -4.15
C LYS A 222 -26.35 -2.81 -3.39
N SER A 223 -27.61 -2.41 -3.23
CA SER A 223 -27.93 -1.28 -2.37
C SER A 223 -27.54 -1.58 -0.92
N PHE A 224 -27.36 -0.53 -0.11
CA PHE A 224 -27.06 -0.69 1.30
C PHE A 224 -28.20 -1.43 2.04
N ASP A 225 -29.45 -1.11 1.69
CA ASP A 225 -30.63 -1.74 2.29
C ASP A 225 -30.72 -3.23 1.93
N ASP A 226 -30.47 -3.60 0.68
CA ASP A 226 -30.45 -5.01 0.26
C ASP A 226 -29.33 -5.79 0.98
N SER A 227 -28.15 -5.18 1.10
CA SER A 227 -27.00 -5.79 1.80
C SER A 227 -27.30 -5.99 3.29
N LYS A 228 -28.02 -5.05 3.91
CA LYS A 228 -28.46 -5.15 5.32
C LYS A 228 -29.53 -6.24 5.50
N ALA A 229 -30.47 -6.34 4.57
CA ALA A 229 -31.50 -7.38 4.59
C ALA A 229 -30.89 -8.78 4.47
N GLU A 230 -29.94 -8.96 3.53
CA GLU A 230 -29.21 -10.21 3.33
C GLU A 230 -28.40 -10.61 4.57
N LEU A 231 -27.73 -9.66 5.23
CA LEU A 231 -27.02 -9.93 6.48
C LEU A 231 -27.97 -10.36 7.59
N LEU A 232 -29.12 -9.70 7.72
CA LEU A 232 -30.13 -10.05 8.72
C LEU A 232 -30.71 -11.45 8.48
N GLU A 233 -30.98 -11.79 7.22
CA GLU A 233 -31.44 -13.13 6.83
C GLU A 233 -30.40 -14.20 7.20
N ALA A 234 -29.12 -13.99 6.89
CA ALA A 234 -28.05 -14.91 7.23
C ALA A 234 -27.91 -15.11 8.76
N ILE A 235 -28.06 -14.04 9.55
CA ILE A 235 -28.05 -14.13 11.02
C ILE A 235 -29.23 -14.97 11.51
N ASN A 236 -30.45 -14.70 11.01
CA ASN A 236 -31.65 -15.43 11.42
C ASN A 236 -31.61 -16.91 11.01
N TYR A 237 -30.99 -17.23 9.87
CA TYR A 237 -30.82 -18.61 9.40
C TYR A 237 -29.80 -19.39 10.25
N SER A 238 -28.82 -18.70 10.86
CA SER A 238 -27.76 -19.33 11.66
C SER A 238 -28.18 -19.74 13.07
N TYR A 239 -29.39 -19.35 13.49
CA TYR A 239 -30.03 -19.74 14.76
C TYR A 239 -30.92 -20.97 14.60
#